data_AF-A0A375YU32-F1
#
_entry.id   AF-A0A375YU32-F1
#
_cell.length_a   1.000
_cell.length_b   1.000
_cell.length_c   1.000
_cell.angle_alpha   90.00
_cell.angle_beta   90.00
_cell.angle_gamma   90.00
#
_symmetry.space_group_name_H-M   'P 1'
#
loop_
_entity.id
_entity.type
_entity.pdbx_description
1 polymer ?
#
loop_
_entity_poly.entity_id
_entity_poly.type
_entity_poly.pdbx_seq_one_letter_code
_entity_poly.pdbx_strand_id
1 'polypeptide(L)'
;MAVKPNALPADPQAVDAARSAPPIQVDPVSPPPPPQPVDVATQAQLVAEHQGAEVRRDVSGREYREARPKHWDYVSYDDQHHPMLYNPTREDFVFHYYFDGGYRDVFVPAGGQVVLNLDVRAVFPYTAVSPSYVAVGSFYGGGVPPVVYNNVTAHVVSVNRDVAVNRVVLVGHDDNAPNGQQDIFMLNDSTLAHGQIVDGRNGGTVNIATTQDLPGVGPVENGANVVNAALTTPIRHGLPMRWIVTAVGVATAGILFVIGWFWRHPRGRALPWHGTRTARWTGR
;
A
#
# COMPACT_ATOMS: atom_id res chain seq x y z
N MET A 1 -3.71 -3.74 9.46
CA MET A 1 -3.17 -2.41 9.10
C MET A 1 -3.33 -2.25 7.60
N ALA A 2 -3.85 -1.13 7.11
CA ALA A 2 -4.03 -0.93 5.68
C ALA A 2 -2.68 -1.01 4.96
N VAL A 3 -2.63 -1.72 3.83
CA VAL A 3 -1.40 -1.98 3.10
C VAL A 3 -1.08 -0.81 2.17
N LYS A 4 0.06 -0.14 2.35
CA LYS A 4 0.59 0.78 1.33
C LYS A 4 1.05 -0.04 0.11
N PRO A 5 0.78 0.37 -1.14
CA PRO A 5 1.35 -0.27 -2.31
C PRO A 5 2.88 -0.25 -2.34
N ASN A 6 3.46 -1.24 -3.02
CA ASN A 6 4.89 -1.23 -3.30
C ASN A 6 5.20 -0.10 -4.30
N ALA A 7 6.35 0.55 -4.13
CA ALA A 7 6.88 1.51 -5.10
C ALA A 7 6.94 0.91 -6.52
N LEU A 8 6.75 1.76 -7.54
CA LEU A 8 7.08 1.42 -8.92
C LEU A 8 8.60 1.17 -9.01
N PRO A 9 9.08 0.07 -9.59
CA PRO A 9 10.51 -0.19 -9.65
C PRO A 9 11.18 0.61 -10.78
N ALA A 10 12.24 1.34 -10.45
CA ALA A 10 13.15 1.94 -11.42
C ALA A 10 14.62 1.82 -10.96
N ASP A 11 15.55 2.00 -11.89
CA ASP A 11 16.98 2.03 -11.61
C ASP A 11 17.39 3.40 -11.06
N PRO A 12 18.26 3.51 -10.03
CA PRO A 12 18.68 4.80 -9.48
C PRO A 12 19.30 5.76 -10.52
N GLN A 13 20.08 5.24 -11.48
CA GLN A 13 20.65 6.08 -12.53
C GLN A 13 19.58 6.60 -13.49
N ALA A 14 18.50 5.84 -13.71
CA ALA A 14 17.34 6.28 -14.48
C ALA A 14 16.47 7.30 -13.72
N VAL A 15 16.40 7.19 -12.40
CA VAL A 15 15.77 8.18 -11.49
C VAL A 15 16.48 9.52 -11.57
N ASP A 16 17.81 9.54 -11.44
CA ASP A 16 18.59 10.77 -11.55
C ASP A 16 18.55 11.35 -12.97
N ALA A 17 18.63 10.50 -14.00
CA ALA A 17 18.53 10.92 -15.40
C ALA A 17 17.19 11.60 -15.71
N ALA A 18 16.06 10.97 -15.38
CA ALA A 18 14.73 11.52 -15.66
C ALA A 18 14.46 12.83 -14.90
N ARG A 19 14.89 12.92 -13.64
CA ARG A 19 14.82 14.17 -12.85
C ARG A 19 15.71 15.29 -13.41
N SER A 20 16.78 14.95 -14.12
CA SER A 20 17.67 15.91 -14.79
C SER A 20 17.27 16.25 -16.23
N ALA A 21 16.24 15.59 -16.79
CA ALA A 21 15.83 15.78 -18.17
C ALA A 21 15.27 17.20 -18.42
N PRO A 22 15.37 17.75 -19.65
CA PRO A 22 14.79 19.06 -19.96
C PRO A 22 13.28 19.08 -19.65
N PRO A 23 12.80 19.99 -18.78
CA PRO A 23 11.41 20.00 -18.33
C PRO A 23 10.46 20.48 -19.43
N ILE A 24 9.43 19.70 -19.71
CA ILE A 24 8.32 20.12 -20.56
C ILE A 24 7.29 20.86 -19.70
N GLN A 25 7.10 22.15 -19.95
CA GLN A 25 6.10 22.96 -19.27
C GLN A 25 4.70 22.64 -19.79
N VAL A 26 3.76 22.38 -18.88
CA VAL A 26 2.38 21.95 -19.17
C VAL A 26 1.39 22.85 -18.43
N ASP A 27 0.37 23.31 -19.16
CA ASP A 27 -0.83 23.93 -18.59
C ASP A 27 -1.77 22.80 -18.06
N PRO A 28 -2.12 22.80 -16.76
CA PRO A 28 -3.04 21.80 -16.19
C PRO A 28 -4.50 21.97 -16.65
N VAL A 29 -4.90 23.15 -17.13
CA VAL A 29 -6.25 23.38 -17.69
C VAL A 29 -6.36 22.66 -19.03
N SER A 30 -5.36 22.79 -19.90
CA SER A 30 -5.36 22.17 -21.23
C SER A 30 -4.04 21.46 -21.54
N PRO A 31 -3.76 20.29 -20.93
CA PRO A 31 -2.57 19.51 -21.23
C PRO A 31 -2.45 19.14 -22.72
N PRO A 32 -1.24 19.11 -23.30
CA PRO A 32 -1.03 18.54 -24.61
C PRO A 32 -1.48 17.07 -24.65
N PRO A 33 -2.24 16.63 -25.68
CA PRO A 33 -2.71 15.25 -25.76
C PRO A 33 -1.54 14.27 -25.93
N PRO A 34 -1.65 13.04 -25.41
CA PRO A 34 -0.63 12.01 -25.61
C PRO A 34 -0.46 11.66 -27.11
N PRO A 35 0.73 11.22 -27.55
CA PRO A 35 0.99 10.86 -28.96
C PRO A 35 0.09 9.75 -29.52
N GLN A 36 -0.51 8.95 -28.64
CA GLN A 36 -1.59 8.01 -28.94
C GLN A 36 -2.68 8.19 -27.87
N PRO A 37 -3.99 8.22 -28.23
CA PRO A 37 -5.06 8.28 -27.25
C PRO A 37 -5.04 7.06 -26.31
N VAL A 38 -5.11 7.31 -25.00
CA VAL A 38 -5.17 6.26 -23.96
C VAL A 38 -6.46 6.45 -23.18
N ASP A 39 -7.34 5.46 -23.22
CA ASP A 39 -8.40 5.32 -22.21
C ASP A 39 -7.75 4.75 -20.95
N VAL A 40 -7.61 5.59 -19.92
CA VAL A 40 -6.94 5.25 -18.67
C VAL A 40 -7.69 4.16 -17.90
N ALA A 41 -9.03 4.11 -17.97
CA ALA A 41 -9.81 3.09 -17.30
C ALA A 41 -9.68 1.73 -17.97
N THR A 42 -9.78 1.68 -19.31
CA THR A 42 -9.52 0.46 -20.08
C THR A 42 -8.07 -0.01 -19.90
N GLN A 43 -7.09 0.89 -19.95
CA GLN A 43 -5.67 0.54 -19.76
C GLN A 43 -5.39 0.01 -18.35
N ALA A 44 -5.98 0.60 -17.31
CA ALA A 44 -5.84 0.11 -15.95
C ALA A 44 -6.40 -1.31 -15.77
N GLN A 45 -7.53 -1.63 -16.40
CA GLN A 45 -8.09 -2.98 -16.42
C GLN A 45 -7.17 -3.97 -17.17
N LEU A 46 -6.67 -3.61 -18.36
CA LEU A 46 -5.78 -4.47 -19.14
C LEU A 46 -4.50 -4.84 -18.35
N VAL A 47 -3.90 -3.88 -17.65
CA VAL A 47 -2.74 -4.16 -16.78
C VAL A 47 -3.11 -5.04 -15.60
N ALA A 48 -4.32 -4.90 -15.02
CA ALA A 48 -4.80 -5.78 -13.96
C ALA A 48 -4.88 -7.24 -14.42
N GLU A 49 -5.41 -7.46 -15.63
CA GLU A 49 -5.51 -8.78 -16.25
C GLU A 49 -4.11 -9.34 -16.59
N HIS A 50 -3.23 -8.54 -17.17
CA HIS A 50 -1.88 -8.96 -17.57
C HIS A 50 -0.88 -9.18 -16.42
N GLN A 51 -0.88 -8.36 -15.35
CA GLN A 51 -0.02 -8.59 -14.17
C GLN A 51 -0.50 -9.77 -13.31
N GLY A 52 -1.66 -10.36 -13.60
CA GLY A 52 -2.26 -11.42 -12.80
C GLY A 52 -2.81 -10.86 -11.48
N ALA A 53 -3.82 -9.99 -11.57
CA ALA A 53 -4.55 -9.40 -10.45
C ALA A 53 -4.74 -10.38 -9.28
N GLU A 54 -4.35 -9.92 -8.08
CA GLU A 54 -4.36 -10.72 -6.87
C GLU A 54 -5.79 -11.15 -6.57
N VAL A 55 -6.01 -12.46 -6.41
CA VAL A 55 -7.29 -12.99 -5.95
C VAL A 55 -7.40 -12.69 -4.46
N ARG A 56 -8.12 -11.61 -4.14
CA ARG A 56 -8.47 -11.22 -2.78
C ARG A 56 -9.81 -11.80 -2.41
N ARG A 57 -10.07 -11.88 -1.11
CA ARG A 57 -11.35 -12.29 -0.55
C ARG A 57 -11.89 -11.17 0.34
N ASP A 58 -13.14 -10.79 0.15
CA ASP A 58 -13.79 -9.74 0.93
C ASP A 58 -14.31 -10.22 2.29
N VAL A 59 -14.77 -9.28 3.13
CA VAL A 59 -15.45 -9.55 4.41
C VAL A 59 -16.68 -10.46 4.30
N SER A 60 -17.30 -10.61 3.13
CA SER A 60 -18.42 -11.53 2.89
C SER A 60 -17.97 -12.95 2.48
N GLY A 61 -16.68 -13.13 2.21
CA GLY A 61 -16.08 -14.37 1.73
C GLY A 61 -16.04 -14.49 0.20
N ARG A 62 -16.45 -13.45 -0.55
CA ARG A 62 -16.41 -13.43 -2.03
C ARG A 62 -14.99 -13.18 -2.52
N GLU A 63 -14.58 -13.93 -3.53
CA GLU A 63 -13.31 -13.69 -4.22
C GLU A 63 -13.46 -12.68 -5.36
N TYR A 64 -12.51 -11.76 -5.45
CA TYR A 64 -12.44 -10.72 -6.47
C TYR A 64 -10.99 -10.50 -6.94
N ARG A 65 -10.83 -9.90 -8.11
CA ARG A 65 -9.53 -9.60 -8.72
C ARG A 65 -9.30 -8.10 -8.68
N GLU A 66 -8.23 -7.70 -8.02
CA GLU A 66 -7.86 -6.29 -7.84
C GLU A 66 -6.52 -6.03 -8.54
N ALA A 67 -6.42 -4.94 -9.30
CA ALA A 67 -5.12 -4.39 -9.63
C ALA A 67 -4.44 -3.97 -8.32
N ARG A 68 -3.23 -4.45 -8.04
CA ARG A 68 -2.36 -3.75 -7.08
C ARG A 68 -1.60 -2.67 -7.87
N PRO A 69 -2.06 -1.39 -7.87
CA PRO A 69 -1.25 -0.33 -8.44
C PRO A 69 0.08 -0.26 -7.70
N LYS A 70 1.07 0.39 -8.32
CA LYS A 70 2.30 0.77 -7.62
C LYS A 70 2.12 2.14 -6.97
N HIS A 71 2.88 2.44 -5.93
CA HIS A 71 3.03 3.82 -5.49
C HIS A 71 3.99 4.54 -6.46
N TRP A 72 3.64 5.75 -6.89
CA TRP A 72 4.50 6.57 -7.74
C TRP A 72 5.34 7.54 -6.87
N ASP A 73 6.59 7.17 -6.64
CA ASP A 73 7.54 7.97 -5.85
C ASP A 73 8.24 9.09 -6.67
N TYR A 74 7.95 9.19 -7.97
CA TYR A 74 8.70 10.05 -8.90
C TYR A 74 8.02 11.41 -9.13
N VAL A 75 7.84 12.13 -8.03
CA VAL A 75 7.41 13.54 -7.99
C VAL A 75 8.50 14.37 -7.32
N SER A 76 8.82 15.53 -7.89
CA SER A 76 9.62 16.59 -7.26
C SER A 76 8.92 17.94 -7.46
N TYR A 77 9.56 19.03 -7.04
CA TYR A 77 9.01 20.37 -7.13
C TYR A 77 10.10 21.32 -7.63
N ASP A 78 9.75 22.31 -8.46
CA ASP A 78 10.68 23.37 -8.88
C ASP A 78 10.84 24.45 -7.79
N ASP A 79 11.66 25.48 -8.05
CA ASP A 79 11.89 26.57 -7.09
C ASP A 79 10.60 27.33 -6.74
N GLN A 80 9.68 27.45 -7.70
CA GLN A 80 8.33 28.00 -7.56
C GLN A 80 7.34 27.04 -6.87
N HIS A 81 7.76 25.82 -6.59
CA HIS A 81 6.98 24.73 -5.99
C HIS A 81 5.82 24.22 -6.89
N HIS A 82 5.98 24.29 -8.22
CA HIS A 82 5.18 23.52 -9.17
C HIS A 82 5.54 22.03 -9.11
N PRO A 83 4.57 21.10 -9.17
CA PRO A 83 4.87 19.68 -9.19
C PRO A 83 5.50 19.26 -10.53
N MET A 84 6.67 18.62 -10.41
CA MET A 84 7.43 18.02 -11.50
C MET A 84 7.20 16.51 -11.48
N LEU A 85 6.65 15.96 -12.57
CA LEU A 85 6.45 14.52 -12.74
C LEU A 85 7.56 13.99 -13.67
N TYR A 86 8.47 13.18 -13.15
CA TYR A 86 9.59 12.61 -13.92
C TYR A 86 9.45 11.10 -14.03
N ASN A 87 9.63 10.55 -15.23
CA ASN A 87 9.37 9.13 -15.53
C ASN A 87 10.69 8.36 -15.74
N PRO A 88 11.20 7.63 -14.74
CA PRO A 88 12.46 6.88 -14.83
C PRO A 88 12.32 5.49 -15.46
N THR A 89 11.16 5.18 -16.06
CA THR A 89 10.91 3.87 -16.68
C THR A 89 11.28 3.88 -18.17
N ARG A 90 11.03 2.76 -18.86
CA ARG A 90 11.19 2.61 -20.32
C ARG A 90 9.86 2.67 -21.09
N GLU A 91 8.78 3.02 -20.39
CA GLU A 91 7.44 3.12 -20.95
C GLU A 91 6.91 4.54 -20.72
N ASP A 92 6.16 5.08 -21.67
CA ASP A 92 5.46 6.34 -21.45
C ASP A 92 4.29 6.15 -20.47
N PHE A 93 4.01 7.16 -19.66
CA PHE A 93 2.88 7.16 -18.72
C PHE A 93 1.87 8.25 -19.05
N VAL A 94 0.59 7.97 -18.82
CA VAL A 94 -0.50 8.96 -18.82
C VAL A 94 -1.06 9.07 -17.40
N PHE A 95 -1.09 10.30 -16.87
CA PHE A 95 -1.54 10.65 -15.52
C PHE A 95 -2.93 11.29 -15.57
N HIS A 96 -3.89 10.61 -14.95
CA HIS A 96 -5.28 11.02 -14.84
C HIS A 96 -5.56 11.61 -13.47
N TYR A 97 -5.99 12.87 -13.42
CA TYR A 97 -6.30 13.60 -12.17
C TYR A 97 -7.46 14.57 -12.37
N TYR A 98 -8.13 14.95 -11.28
CA TYR A 98 -9.22 15.93 -11.32
C TYR A 98 -8.69 17.35 -11.10
N PHE A 99 -8.99 18.27 -12.02
CA PHE A 99 -8.59 19.68 -11.93
C PHE A 99 -9.55 20.57 -12.73
N ASP A 100 -9.92 21.72 -12.15
CA ASP A 100 -10.83 22.70 -12.74
C ASP A 100 -12.14 22.06 -13.27
N GLY A 101 -12.92 21.45 -12.38
CA GLY A 101 -14.24 20.89 -12.71
C GLY A 101 -14.27 19.58 -13.52
N GLY A 102 -13.13 19.10 -14.04
CA GLY A 102 -13.06 17.90 -14.88
C GLY A 102 -11.79 17.08 -14.70
N TYR A 103 -11.76 15.89 -15.31
CA TYR A 103 -10.54 15.09 -15.36
C TYR A 103 -9.59 15.58 -16.47
N ARG A 104 -8.29 15.49 -16.20
CA ARG A 104 -7.19 15.92 -17.08
C ARG A 104 -6.20 14.76 -17.22
N ASP A 105 -5.74 14.52 -18.44
CA ASP A 105 -4.73 13.51 -18.76
C ASP A 105 -3.41 14.19 -19.14
N VAL A 106 -2.32 13.86 -18.44
CA VAL A 106 -0.97 14.38 -18.71
C VAL A 106 -0.05 13.25 -19.16
N PHE A 107 0.56 13.43 -20.33
CA PHE A 107 1.56 12.52 -20.87
C PHE A 107 2.96 12.81 -20.29
N VAL A 108 3.66 11.79 -19.79
CA VAL A 108 5.04 11.89 -19.27
C VAL A 108 5.93 10.86 -19.98
N PRO A 109 6.82 11.29 -20.90
CA PRO A 109 7.60 10.39 -21.74
C PRO A 109 8.65 9.61 -20.95
N ALA A 110 8.97 8.40 -21.41
CA ALA A 110 10.01 7.54 -20.84
C ALA A 110 11.37 8.25 -20.76
N GLY A 111 11.95 8.32 -19.57
CA GLY A 111 13.22 9.01 -19.29
C GLY A 111 13.13 10.55 -19.26
N GLY A 112 11.95 11.13 -19.39
CA GLY A 112 11.72 12.59 -19.39
C GLY A 112 10.96 13.09 -18.16
N GLN A 113 10.65 14.39 -18.15
CA GLN A 113 9.80 14.99 -17.12
C GLN A 113 8.93 16.15 -17.62
N VAL A 114 7.79 16.34 -16.97
CA VAL A 114 6.88 17.47 -17.16
C VAL A 114 6.79 18.30 -15.88
N VAL A 115 6.46 19.58 -16.03
CA VAL A 115 6.16 20.50 -14.91
C VAL A 115 4.76 21.05 -15.12
N LEU A 116 3.88 20.89 -14.14
CA LEU A 116 2.50 21.37 -14.19
C LEU A 116 2.43 22.77 -13.57
N ASN A 117 2.00 23.76 -14.33
CA ASN A 117 1.86 25.16 -13.86
C ASN A 117 0.62 25.29 -12.96
N LEU A 118 0.72 24.75 -11.74
CA LEU A 118 -0.36 24.61 -10.76
C LEU A 118 -0.23 25.60 -9.61
N ASP A 119 -0.65 26.85 -9.84
CA ASP A 119 -0.77 27.89 -8.81
C ASP A 119 -1.87 27.59 -7.77
N VAL A 120 -2.78 26.66 -8.05
CA VAL A 120 -3.91 26.33 -7.18
C VAL A 120 -3.47 25.50 -5.99
N ARG A 121 -3.65 26.04 -4.78
CA ARG A 121 -3.38 25.35 -3.52
C ARG A 121 -4.41 24.25 -3.24
N ALA A 122 -4.15 23.06 -3.77
CA ALA A 122 -4.87 21.82 -3.45
C ALA A 122 -3.92 20.61 -3.53
N VAL A 123 -4.45 19.43 -3.17
CA VAL A 123 -3.81 18.14 -3.46
C VAL A 123 -4.56 17.48 -4.61
N PHE A 124 -3.82 16.84 -5.50
CA PHE A 124 -4.33 16.19 -6.68
C PHE A 124 -3.97 14.70 -6.63
N PRO A 125 -4.90 13.85 -6.15
CA PRO A 125 -4.85 12.41 -6.35
C PRO A 125 -4.82 12.06 -7.85
N TYR A 126 -4.06 11.03 -8.21
CA TYR A 126 -3.99 10.57 -9.60
C TYR A 126 -3.89 9.06 -9.74
N THR A 127 -4.35 8.57 -10.89
CA THR A 127 -4.01 7.25 -11.45
C THR A 127 -3.09 7.47 -12.64
N ALA A 128 -1.94 6.78 -12.69
CA ALA A 128 -1.00 6.82 -13.80
C ALA A 128 -0.90 5.44 -14.46
N VAL A 129 -0.98 5.38 -15.80
CA VAL A 129 -0.97 4.12 -16.56
C VAL A 129 0.10 4.08 -17.64
N SER A 130 0.64 2.89 -17.88
CA SER A 130 1.52 2.53 -18.99
C SER A 130 1.10 1.17 -19.57
N PRO A 131 1.70 0.68 -20.68
CA PRO A 131 1.45 -0.66 -21.22
C PRO A 131 1.59 -1.79 -20.19
N SER A 132 2.56 -1.72 -19.27
CA SER A 132 2.83 -2.75 -18.27
C SER A 132 2.38 -2.40 -16.84
N TYR A 133 2.05 -1.14 -16.51
CA TYR A 133 1.86 -0.70 -15.12
C TYR A 133 0.63 0.18 -14.90
N VAL A 134 0.03 0.03 -13.71
CA VAL A 134 -0.80 1.05 -13.07
C VAL A 134 -0.05 1.54 -11.83
N ALA A 135 -0.02 2.84 -11.62
CA ALA A 135 0.49 3.47 -10.42
C ALA A 135 -0.52 4.50 -9.89
N VAL A 136 -0.40 4.84 -8.61
CA VAL A 136 -1.21 5.85 -7.94
C VAL A 136 -0.33 6.71 -7.04
N GLY A 137 -0.81 7.91 -6.75
CA GLY A 137 -0.16 8.85 -5.85
C GLY A 137 -0.93 10.14 -5.73
N SER A 138 -0.27 11.17 -5.20
CA SER A 138 -0.78 12.54 -5.23
C SER A 138 0.36 13.54 -5.30
N PHE A 139 0.13 14.67 -5.98
CA PHE A 139 0.98 15.86 -5.91
C PHE A 139 0.19 17.04 -5.31
N TYR A 140 0.85 18.15 -4.97
CA TYR A 140 0.18 19.37 -4.51
C TYR A 140 0.53 20.57 -5.41
N GLY A 141 -0.30 21.61 -5.36
CA GLY A 141 -0.08 22.88 -6.07
C GLY A 141 -0.04 24.08 -5.12
N GLY A 142 0.19 25.27 -5.68
CA GLY A 142 0.17 26.55 -4.96
C GLY A 142 1.22 26.67 -3.85
N GLY A 143 2.32 25.91 -3.94
CA GLY A 143 3.50 26.00 -3.07
C GLY A 143 3.31 25.69 -1.58
N VAL A 144 2.14 25.22 -1.13
CA VAL A 144 1.92 24.88 0.28
C VAL A 144 1.80 23.37 0.47
N PRO A 145 2.74 22.72 1.19
CA PRO A 145 2.66 21.29 1.50
C PRO A 145 1.33 20.88 2.17
N PRO A 146 0.85 19.66 1.90
CA PRO A 146 -0.45 19.21 2.37
C PRO A 146 -0.49 18.93 3.87
N VAL A 147 -1.69 18.92 4.44
CA VAL A 147 -1.91 18.44 5.81
C VAL A 147 -1.82 16.91 5.82
N VAL A 148 -0.92 16.37 6.65
CA VAL A 148 -0.66 14.93 6.76
C VAL A 148 -0.80 14.48 8.20
N TYR A 149 -1.59 13.44 8.42
CA TYR A 149 -1.74 12.74 9.70
C TYR A 149 -1.13 11.34 9.59
N ASN A 150 -0.34 10.94 10.59
CA ASN A 150 0.37 9.66 10.58
C ASN A 150 -0.12 8.73 11.69
N ASN A 151 -0.06 7.41 11.43
CA ASN A 151 -0.49 6.34 12.35
C ASN A 151 -1.94 6.50 12.84
N VAL A 152 -2.85 6.83 11.92
CA VAL A 152 -4.27 7.12 12.18
C VAL A 152 -5.07 5.82 12.32
N THR A 153 -6.07 5.83 13.20
CA THR A 153 -7.10 4.78 13.22
C THR A 153 -8.24 5.17 12.28
N ALA A 154 -8.48 4.39 11.23
CA ALA A 154 -9.56 4.63 10.29
C ALA A 154 -10.75 3.71 10.57
N HIS A 155 -11.89 4.27 10.93
CA HIS A 155 -13.13 3.56 11.19
C HIS A 155 -13.96 3.45 9.92
N VAL A 156 -14.09 2.25 9.36
CA VAL A 156 -14.89 1.99 8.15
C VAL A 156 -16.35 1.76 8.56
N VAL A 157 -17.20 2.77 8.29
CA VAL A 157 -18.59 2.84 8.77
C VAL A 157 -19.45 1.70 8.22
N SER A 158 -19.26 1.34 6.94
CA SER A 158 -20.08 0.34 6.23
C SER A 158 -20.01 -1.07 6.81
N VAL A 159 -18.91 -1.40 7.50
CA VAL A 159 -18.66 -2.73 8.09
C VAL A 159 -18.38 -2.66 9.59
N ASN A 160 -18.41 -1.47 10.19
CA ASN A 160 -18.15 -1.20 11.61
C ASN A 160 -16.81 -1.80 12.08
N ARG A 161 -15.70 -1.39 11.44
CA ARG A 161 -14.34 -1.90 11.72
C ARG A 161 -13.27 -0.82 11.70
N ASP A 162 -12.38 -0.88 12.69
CA ASP A 162 -11.20 -0.03 12.78
C ASP A 162 -10.01 -0.67 12.05
N VAL A 163 -9.28 0.16 11.29
CA VAL A 163 -8.06 -0.22 10.57
C VAL A 163 -6.98 0.83 10.84
N ALA A 164 -5.82 0.42 11.36
CA ALA A 164 -4.65 1.29 11.44
C ALA A 164 -4.13 1.63 10.03
N VAL A 165 -3.95 2.92 9.74
CA VAL A 165 -3.46 3.50 8.48
C VAL A 165 -2.18 4.29 8.76
N ASN A 166 -1.13 4.10 7.98
CA ASN A 166 0.17 4.72 8.24
C ASN A 166 0.14 6.23 8.00
N ARG A 167 -0.57 6.66 6.95
CA ARG A 167 -0.59 8.05 6.48
C ARG A 167 -1.97 8.38 5.90
N VAL A 168 -2.49 9.55 6.29
CA VAL A 168 -3.68 10.17 5.71
C VAL A 168 -3.27 11.56 5.23
N VAL A 169 -3.48 11.86 3.96
CA VAL A 169 -3.23 13.17 3.36
C VAL A 169 -4.57 13.83 3.07
N LEU A 170 -4.86 14.98 3.68
CA LEU A 170 -6.09 15.73 3.41
C LEU A 170 -6.03 16.29 1.98
N VAL A 171 -7.06 15.96 1.18
CA VAL A 171 -7.19 16.40 -0.22
C VAL A 171 -8.06 17.64 -0.32
N GLY A 172 -9.20 17.64 0.37
CA GLY A 172 -10.15 18.76 0.36
C GLY A 172 -11.33 18.52 1.29
N HIS A 173 -12.25 19.49 1.30
CA HIS A 173 -13.51 19.43 2.03
C HIS A 173 -14.65 19.87 1.09
N ASP A 174 -15.80 19.22 1.16
CA ASP A 174 -17.02 19.60 0.44
C ASP A 174 -18.19 19.71 1.42
N ASP A 175 -18.59 20.96 1.72
CA ASP A 175 -19.74 21.27 2.55
C ASP A 175 -21.07 20.69 2.01
N ASN A 176 -21.14 20.38 0.70
CA ASN A 176 -22.34 19.87 0.03
C ASN A 176 -22.45 18.34 0.08
N ALA A 177 -21.36 17.64 0.41
CA ALA A 177 -21.38 16.19 0.54
C ALA A 177 -22.19 15.75 1.77
N PRO A 178 -22.74 14.51 1.79
CA PRO A 178 -23.50 14.02 2.94
C PRO A 178 -22.68 14.06 4.23
N ASN A 179 -23.31 14.41 5.36
CA ASN A 179 -22.68 14.40 6.69
C ASN A 179 -21.90 13.10 6.94
N GLY A 180 -20.62 13.21 7.27
CA GLY A 180 -19.72 12.05 7.41
C GLY A 180 -18.99 11.63 6.12
N GLN A 181 -19.15 12.36 5.02
CA GLN A 181 -18.43 12.18 3.74
C GLN A 181 -17.76 13.49 3.23
N GLN A 182 -17.78 14.53 4.05
CA GLN A 182 -17.37 15.90 3.68
C GLN A 182 -15.86 16.06 3.55
N ASP A 183 -15.05 15.28 4.28
CA ASP A 183 -13.59 15.29 4.15
C ASP A 183 -13.15 14.29 3.08
N ILE A 184 -12.31 14.75 2.15
CA ILE A 184 -11.69 13.94 1.10
C ILE A 184 -10.22 13.74 1.45
N PHE A 185 -9.72 12.51 1.45
CA PHE A 185 -8.33 12.21 1.82
C PHE A 185 -7.73 10.99 1.11
N MET A 186 -6.42 11.00 0.92
CA MET A 186 -5.65 9.85 0.43
C MET A 186 -5.13 9.01 1.59
N LEU A 187 -5.50 7.73 1.59
CA LEU A 187 -5.04 6.71 2.53
C LEU A 187 -3.76 6.06 2.00
N ASN A 188 -2.69 6.01 2.81
CA ASN A 188 -1.39 5.41 2.48
C ASN A 188 -0.76 5.93 1.16
N ASP A 189 -1.13 7.13 0.71
CA ASP A 189 -0.77 7.69 -0.60
C ASP A 189 -1.30 6.88 -1.82
N SER A 190 -2.36 6.09 -1.65
CA SER A 190 -2.89 5.23 -2.73
C SER A 190 -4.40 5.25 -2.93
N THR A 191 -5.17 5.05 -1.86
CA THR A 191 -6.63 4.90 -1.96
C THR A 191 -7.28 6.23 -1.63
N LEU A 192 -8.03 6.80 -2.56
CA LEU A 192 -8.87 7.96 -2.31
C LEU A 192 -10.03 7.55 -1.41
N ALA A 193 -10.42 8.38 -0.46
CA ALA A 193 -11.53 8.12 0.44
C ALA A 193 -12.32 9.39 0.74
N HIS A 194 -13.63 9.24 0.91
CA HIS A 194 -14.51 10.26 1.48
C HIS A 194 -14.97 9.82 2.86
N GLY A 195 -15.05 10.77 3.78
CA GLY A 195 -15.25 10.48 5.18
C GLY A 195 -15.36 11.71 6.06
N GLN A 196 -14.86 11.58 7.28
CA GLN A 196 -14.78 12.70 8.22
C GLN A 196 -13.57 12.55 9.15
N ILE A 197 -12.82 13.63 9.35
CA ILE A 197 -11.76 13.71 10.34
C ILE A 197 -12.40 13.91 11.72
N VAL A 198 -12.24 12.91 12.59
CA VAL A 198 -12.78 12.96 13.97
C VAL A 198 -11.75 13.57 14.92
N ASP A 199 -10.47 13.29 14.70
CA ASP A 199 -9.36 13.74 15.53
C ASP A 199 -8.12 14.00 14.66
N GLY A 200 -7.95 15.25 14.23
CA GLY A 200 -6.95 15.69 13.25
C GLY A 200 -5.53 15.82 13.82
N ARG A 201 -4.94 14.72 14.28
CA ARG A 201 -3.55 14.64 14.76
C ARG A 201 -2.87 13.33 14.39
N ASN A 202 -1.54 13.28 14.54
CA ASN A 202 -0.80 12.02 14.50
C ASN A 202 -1.27 11.10 15.64
N GLY A 203 -1.62 9.85 15.33
CA GLY A 203 -2.29 8.93 16.27
C GLY A 203 -3.79 9.17 16.47
N GLY A 204 -4.40 10.08 15.70
CA GLY A 204 -5.83 10.40 15.75
C GLY A 204 -6.71 9.43 14.96
N THR A 205 -7.92 9.89 14.61
CA THR A 205 -9.00 9.05 14.07
C THR A 205 -9.74 9.71 12.90
N VAL A 206 -10.05 8.93 11.87
CA VAL A 206 -10.95 9.31 10.77
C VAL A 206 -12.05 8.27 10.58
N ASN A 207 -13.23 8.70 10.15
CA ASN A 207 -14.29 7.83 9.65
C ASN A 207 -14.16 7.73 8.13
N ILE A 208 -14.32 6.52 7.57
CA ILE A 208 -14.40 6.26 6.12
C ILE A 208 -15.83 5.84 5.78
N ALA A 209 -16.43 6.52 4.81
CA ALA A 209 -17.73 6.18 4.24
C ALA A 209 -17.60 5.51 2.86
N THR A 210 -16.73 6.04 2.00
CA THR A 210 -16.47 5.49 0.66
C THR A 210 -14.99 5.56 0.27
N THR A 211 -14.60 4.79 -0.74
CA THR A 211 -13.21 4.61 -1.20
C THR A 211 -13.12 4.41 -2.71
N GLN A 212 -11.96 4.72 -3.30
CA GLN A 212 -11.60 4.41 -4.68
C GLN A 212 -10.10 4.09 -4.75
N ASP A 213 -9.71 2.86 -5.11
CA ASP A 213 -8.30 2.42 -5.08
C ASP A 213 -7.44 2.94 -6.24
N LEU A 214 -8.08 3.43 -7.30
CA LEU A 214 -7.47 4.16 -8.41
C LEU A 214 -8.14 5.54 -8.50
N PRO A 215 -7.54 6.64 -8.02
CA PRO A 215 -8.18 7.95 -8.02
C PRO A 215 -8.65 8.37 -9.42
N GLY A 216 -9.94 8.65 -9.56
CA GLY A 216 -10.61 8.99 -10.82
C GLY A 216 -11.05 7.79 -11.68
N VAL A 217 -10.62 6.57 -11.36
CA VAL A 217 -10.78 5.39 -12.22
C VAL A 217 -11.52 4.26 -11.50
N GLY A 218 -12.50 3.66 -12.18
CA GLY A 218 -13.27 2.53 -11.65
C GLY A 218 -14.28 2.93 -10.55
N PRO A 219 -14.89 1.94 -9.88
CA PRO A 219 -16.01 2.17 -8.97
C PRO A 219 -15.58 2.86 -7.66
N VAL A 220 -16.48 3.69 -7.13
CA VAL A 220 -16.42 4.13 -5.73
C VAL A 220 -17.09 3.05 -4.87
N GLU A 221 -16.32 2.47 -3.96
CA GLU A 221 -16.76 1.44 -3.01
C GLU A 221 -17.08 2.01 -1.62
N ASN A 222 -17.51 1.17 -0.69
CA ASN A 222 -17.95 1.56 0.65
C ASN A 222 -16.86 1.45 1.73
N GLY A 223 -15.58 1.42 1.37
CA GLY A 223 -14.46 1.25 2.31
C GLY A 223 -14.18 -0.19 2.77
N ALA A 224 -15.00 -1.18 2.42
CA ALA A 224 -14.75 -2.58 2.81
C ALA A 224 -13.41 -3.12 2.24
N ASN A 225 -13.01 -2.67 1.05
CA ASN A 225 -11.69 -2.91 0.44
C ASN A 225 -10.51 -2.61 1.38
N VAL A 226 -10.53 -1.49 2.12
CA VAL A 226 -9.47 -1.10 3.07
C VAL A 226 -9.39 -2.09 4.24
N VAL A 227 -10.53 -2.64 4.68
CA VAL A 227 -10.59 -3.68 5.70
C VAL A 227 -10.12 -5.03 5.14
N ASN A 228 -10.52 -5.37 3.91
CA ASN A 228 -10.06 -6.59 3.21
C ASN A 228 -8.54 -6.59 3.08
N ALA A 229 -7.95 -5.50 2.57
CA ALA A 229 -6.49 -5.33 2.42
C ALA A 229 -5.75 -5.39 3.77
N ALA A 230 -6.39 -4.95 4.85
CA ALA A 230 -5.83 -5.00 6.21
C ALA A 230 -5.92 -6.37 6.91
N LEU A 231 -6.75 -7.29 6.40
CA LEU A 231 -7.01 -8.63 6.95
C LEU A 231 -6.49 -9.77 6.07
N THR A 232 -6.31 -9.55 4.76
CA THR A 232 -5.87 -10.58 3.82
C THR A 232 -4.36 -10.80 3.84
N THR A 233 -3.93 -11.99 4.25
CA THR A 233 -2.66 -12.55 3.76
C THR A 233 -2.83 -13.03 2.31
N PRO A 234 -1.83 -12.84 1.43
CA PRO A 234 -1.94 -13.23 0.04
C PRO A 234 -2.10 -14.75 -0.10
N ILE A 235 -3.06 -15.20 -0.91
CA ILE A 235 -3.26 -16.62 -1.22
C ILE A 235 -2.10 -17.11 -2.09
N ARG A 236 -1.04 -17.60 -1.44
CA ARG A 236 0.14 -18.19 -2.12
C ARG A 236 -0.21 -19.53 -2.78
N HIS A 237 -0.77 -19.46 -3.98
CA HIS A 237 -0.82 -20.61 -4.88
C HIS A 237 0.61 -21.03 -5.26
N GLY A 238 1.11 -22.10 -4.64
CA GLY A 238 2.40 -22.70 -4.97
C GLY A 238 3.52 -22.48 -3.94
N LEU A 239 3.42 -23.12 -2.78
CA LEU A 239 4.63 -23.60 -2.11
C LEU A 239 5.04 -24.95 -2.72
N PRO A 240 6.27 -25.15 -3.21
CA PRO A 240 6.71 -26.43 -3.73
C PRO A 240 6.79 -27.45 -2.59
N MET A 241 5.82 -28.38 -2.58
CA MET A 241 5.54 -29.35 -1.49
C MET A 241 6.76 -30.16 -1.02
N ARG A 242 7.80 -30.28 -1.87
CA ARG A 242 9.10 -30.89 -1.55
C ARG A 242 9.73 -30.42 -0.24
N TRP A 243 9.67 -29.12 0.08
CA TRP A 243 10.33 -28.57 1.29
C TRP A 243 9.62 -28.94 2.61
N ILE A 244 8.30 -29.13 2.57
CA ILE A 244 7.54 -29.56 3.76
C ILE A 244 7.86 -31.03 4.07
N VAL A 245 8.00 -31.87 3.04
CA VAL A 245 8.36 -33.29 3.19
C VAL A 245 9.77 -33.45 3.77
N THR A 246 10.77 -32.66 3.34
CA THR A 246 12.11 -32.71 3.97
C THR A 246 12.10 -32.21 5.41
N ALA A 247 11.35 -31.16 5.74
CA ALA A 247 11.26 -30.66 7.12
C ALA A 247 10.68 -31.72 8.08
N VAL A 248 9.58 -32.39 7.68
CA VAL A 248 8.95 -33.46 8.47
C VAL A 248 9.83 -34.71 8.54
N GLY A 249 10.54 -35.06 7.47
CA GLY A 249 11.48 -36.18 7.43
C GLY A 249 12.69 -36.00 8.36
N VAL A 250 13.27 -34.80 8.41
CA VAL A 250 14.40 -34.51 9.32
C VAL A 250 13.95 -34.52 10.79
N ALA A 251 12.77 -33.97 11.10
CA ALA A 251 12.23 -33.97 12.45
C ALA A 251 11.98 -35.40 12.99
N THR A 252 11.41 -36.28 12.17
CA THR A 252 11.16 -37.68 12.55
C THR A 252 12.45 -38.50 12.69
N ALA A 253 13.44 -38.30 11.81
CA ALA A 253 14.76 -38.92 11.94
C ALA A 253 15.48 -38.52 13.25
N GLY A 254 15.43 -37.23 13.63
CA GLY A 254 16.03 -36.73 14.86
C GLY A 254 15.44 -37.35 16.14
N ILE A 255 14.11 -37.50 16.20
CA ILE A 255 13.42 -38.12 17.34
C ILE A 255 13.83 -39.59 17.50
N LEU A 256 13.88 -40.36 16.41
CA LEU A 256 14.30 -41.76 16.45
C LEU A 256 15.76 -41.93 16.89
N PHE A 257 16.66 -41.01 16.50
CA PHE A 257 18.06 -41.02 16.93
C PHE A 257 18.21 -40.82 18.44
N VAL A 258 17.47 -39.87 19.03
CA VAL A 258 17.49 -39.61 20.49
C VAL A 258 16.96 -40.81 21.28
N ILE A 259 15.87 -41.44 20.82
CA ILE A 259 15.31 -42.65 21.45
C ILE A 259 16.32 -43.81 21.39
N GLY A 260 16.93 -44.04 20.21
CA GLY A 260 17.94 -45.08 20.03
C GLY A 260 19.20 -44.86 20.89
N TRP A 261 19.64 -43.61 21.06
CA TRP A 261 20.77 -43.28 21.92
C TRP A 261 20.48 -43.56 23.40
N PHE A 262 19.28 -43.21 23.88
CA PHE A 262 18.86 -43.50 25.27
C PHE A 262 18.79 -45.00 25.56
N TRP A 263 18.28 -45.81 24.61
CA TRP A 263 18.27 -47.27 24.73
C TRP A 263 19.67 -47.90 24.70
N ARG A 264 20.64 -47.27 24.00
CA ARG A 264 22.03 -47.74 23.91
C ARG A 264 22.90 -47.36 25.11
N HIS A 265 22.48 -46.37 25.92
CA HIS A 265 23.21 -45.90 27.10
C HIS A 265 22.38 -45.94 28.41
N PRO A 266 21.91 -47.12 28.86
CA PRO A 266 21.33 -47.25 30.20
C PRO A 266 22.39 -46.97 31.27
N ARG A 267 22.19 -45.89 32.05
CA ARG A 267 23.09 -45.53 33.16
C ARG A 267 22.93 -46.48 34.34
N GLY A 268 23.67 -47.59 34.32
CA GLY A 268 23.67 -48.58 35.38
C GLY A 268 24.51 -48.19 36.60
N ARG A 269 23.92 -48.41 37.78
CA ARG A 269 24.54 -48.55 39.12
C ARG A 269 25.00 -47.26 39.83
N ALA A 270 24.47 -47.10 41.05
CA ALA A 270 24.98 -46.21 42.10
C ALA A 270 26.06 -46.93 42.95
N LEU A 271 26.79 -46.17 43.77
CA LEU A 271 27.52 -46.61 44.98
C LEU A 271 27.59 -45.42 45.98
N PRO A 272 28.04 -45.59 47.25
CA PRO A 272 27.29 -45.04 48.39
C PRO A 272 28.01 -43.95 49.19
N TRP A 273 27.36 -43.47 50.25
CA TRP A 273 27.99 -42.74 51.36
C TRP A 273 27.43 -43.20 52.72
N HIS A 274 28.30 -43.58 53.65
CA HIS A 274 27.97 -43.75 55.08
C HIS A 274 27.96 -42.34 55.73
N GLY A 275 27.08 -41.97 56.66
CA GLY A 275 26.99 -42.48 58.04
C GLY A 275 28.01 -41.75 58.94
N THR A 276 27.71 -41.21 60.13
CA THR A 276 26.53 -41.29 61.03
C THR A 276 26.38 -39.91 61.78
N ARG A 277 25.83 -39.67 63.01
CA ARG A 277 25.42 -40.47 64.18
C ARG A 277 24.47 -39.69 65.13
N THR A 278 23.28 -40.26 65.39
CA THR A 278 22.48 -40.25 66.64
C THR A 278 22.47 -39.07 67.65
N ALA A 279 21.29 -38.48 67.86
CA ALA A 279 20.57 -38.30 69.16
C ALA A 279 19.14 -37.77 68.84
N ARG A 280 17.97 -38.19 69.36
CA ARG A 280 17.46 -39.03 70.47
C ARG A 280 16.87 -38.23 71.66
N TRP A 281 15.56 -38.40 71.86
CA TRP A 281 14.73 -37.94 73.01
C TRP A 281 14.52 -36.40 73.10
N THR A 282 13.35 -35.86 73.49
CA THR A 282 12.01 -36.43 73.80
C THR A 282 10.92 -35.41 73.46
N GLY A 283 9.65 -35.83 73.37
CA GLY A 283 8.52 -34.91 73.18
C GLY A 283 7.61 -34.78 74.40
N ARG A 284 6.72 -33.78 74.33
CA ARG A 284 5.33 -33.84 74.79
C ARG A 284 4.45 -33.03 73.84
#